data_AF-A0A6P8ZMB1-F1
#
_entry.id   AF-A0A6P8ZMB1-F1
#
_cell.length_a   1.000
_cell.length_b   1.000
_cell.length_c   1.000
_cell.angle_alpha   90.00
_cell.angle_beta   90.00
_cell.angle_gamma   90.00
#
_symmetry.space_group_name_H-M   'P 1'
#
loop_
_entity.id
_entity.type
_entity.pdbx_description
1 polymer ?
#
loop_
_entity_poly.entity_id
_entity_poly.type
_entity_poly.pdbx_seq_one_letter_code
_entity_poly.pdbx_strand_id
1 'polypeptide(L)'
;MICFCSLYTTWVYVRLWRERGSDLHYMLAKHKRFLERYEVLCRRDEVQRGLLQLMGETDPLAGSRTLRFVLIVAFQCPALLCCGVPFACLAAIHFALNAHAIILLRCIKRSLELSGDLEGHFKLRGLRAPVDELIMQHQHVLSMVNTNNEIFARPITERLVITYALLGLTAYCMSSDPLADVKVPIIAFFMIASLLQMSVLSDMLKDECGSLQDVVWRCDWMSASRPTQRKLVLLTARAQRYDRDGLAAAGLQDRISMITFVQAGQIGFS
;
A
#
# COMPACT_ATOMS: atom_id res chain seq x y z
N MET A 1 13.45 -19.39 -6.12
CA MET A 1 13.77 -18.17 -5.34
C MET A 1 12.55 -17.28 -5.08
N ILE A 2 11.75 -16.93 -6.11
CA ILE A 2 10.55 -16.07 -5.98
C ILE A 2 9.50 -16.65 -5.02
N CYS A 3 9.21 -17.96 -5.09
CA CYS A 3 8.27 -18.61 -4.15
C CYS A 3 8.77 -18.61 -2.70
N PHE A 4 10.08 -18.72 -2.48
CA PHE A 4 10.69 -18.74 -1.15
C PHE A 4 10.68 -17.34 -0.50
N CYS A 5 10.97 -16.30 -1.29
CA CYS A 5 10.87 -14.91 -0.82
C CYS A 5 9.42 -14.56 -0.48
N SER A 6 8.47 -14.96 -1.32
CA SER A 6 7.03 -14.76 -1.09
C SER A 6 6.55 -15.44 0.20
N LEU A 7 6.85 -16.74 0.38
CA LEU A 7 6.47 -17.48 1.59
C LEU A 7 7.11 -16.91 2.86
N TYR A 8 8.36 -16.45 2.77
CA TYR A 8 9.04 -15.80 3.89
C TYR A 8 8.40 -14.47 4.26
N THR A 9 8.08 -13.61 3.28
CA THR A 9 7.34 -12.38 3.54
C THR A 9 5.95 -12.67 4.10
N THR A 10 5.18 -13.61 3.55
CA THR A 10 3.88 -13.98 4.09
C THR A 10 3.98 -14.48 5.54
N TRP A 11 5.00 -15.27 5.88
CA TRP A 11 5.25 -15.75 7.25
C TRP A 11 5.63 -14.64 8.22
N VAL A 12 6.56 -13.75 7.83
CA VAL A 12 6.97 -12.58 8.63
C VAL A 12 5.78 -11.66 8.88
N TYR A 13 4.93 -11.46 7.88
CA TYR A 13 3.72 -10.66 8.01
C TYR A 13 2.72 -11.29 8.97
N VAL A 14 2.40 -12.58 8.82
CA VAL A 14 1.47 -13.29 9.73
C VAL A 14 1.98 -13.21 11.18
N ARG A 15 3.30 -13.23 11.39
CA ARG A 15 3.91 -13.11 12.71
C ARG A 15 3.82 -11.70 13.31
N LEU A 16 4.19 -10.66 12.55
CA LEU A 16 4.13 -9.26 13.02
C LEU A 16 2.71 -8.79 13.28
N TRP A 17 1.76 -9.32 12.51
CA TRP A 17 0.35 -8.99 12.63
C TRP A 17 -0.34 -9.71 13.81
N ARG A 18 0.18 -10.87 14.22
CA ARG A 18 -0.22 -11.60 15.44
C ARG A 18 0.09 -10.84 16.73
N GLU A 19 1.06 -9.92 16.69
CA GLU A 19 1.56 -9.19 17.87
C GLU A 19 0.85 -7.83 18.13
N ARG A 20 -0.02 -7.32 17.21
CA ARG A 20 -0.51 -5.92 17.27
C ARG A 20 -2.04 -5.65 17.29
N GLY A 21 -2.95 -6.63 17.42
CA GLY A 21 -4.35 -6.36 17.85
C GLY A 21 -5.50 -6.92 17.00
N SER A 22 -6.72 -6.83 17.55
CA SER A 22 -7.76 -7.88 17.58
C SER A 22 -9.01 -7.72 16.71
N ASP A 23 -9.21 -6.66 15.93
CA ASP A 23 -10.52 -6.44 15.27
C ASP A 23 -10.65 -7.00 13.83
N LEU A 24 -9.62 -7.67 13.29
CA LEU A 24 -9.69 -8.36 11.98
C LEU A 24 -9.87 -9.89 12.07
N HIS A 25 -10.36 -10.41 13.19
CA HIS A 25 -10.37 -11.86 13.49
C HIS A 25 -11.08 -12.74 12.45
N TYR A 26 -12.11 -12.23 11.75
CA TYR A 26 -12.91 -13.04 10.81
C TYR A 26 -12.20 -13.28 9.46
N MET A 27 -11.66 -12.23 8.84
CA MET A 27 -10.85 -12.37 7.61
C MET A 27 -9.55 -13.14 7.89
N LEU A 28 -8.98 -12.95 9.10
CA LEU A 28 -7.83 -13.69 9.61
C LEU A 28 -8.06 -15.19 9.77
N ALA A 29 -9.21 -15.61 10.32
CA ALA A 29 -9.50 -17.03 10.51
C ALA A 29 -9.58 -17.79 9.17
N LYS A 30 -10.06 -17.12 8.11
CA LYS A 30 -10.15 -17.70 6.77
C LYS A 30 -8.79 -17.76 6.07
N HIS A 31 -7.99 -16.69 6.17
CA HIS A 31 -6.65 -16.64 5.58
C HIS A 31 -5.64 -17.55 6.31
N LYS A 32 -5.73 -17.65 7.64
CA LYS A 32 -4.95 -18.58 8.47
C LYS A 32 -5.22 -20.04 8.10
N ARG A 33 -6.49 -20.46 8.02
CA ARG A 33 -6.84 -21.82 7.59
C ARG A 33 -6.36 -22.12 6.16
N PHE A 34 -6.35 -21.12 5.29
CA PHE A 34 -5.80 -21.26 3.94
C PHE A 34 -4.28 -21.49 3.98
N LEU A 35 -3.54 -20.67 4.72
CA LEU A 35 -2.09 -20.80 4.86
C LEU A 35 -1.67 -22.08 5.60
N GLU A 36 -2.37 -22.50 6.65
CA GLU A 36 -2.11 -23.78 7.35
C GLU A 36 -2.35 -24.98 6.42
N ARG A 37 -3.41 -24.95 5.60
CA ARG A 37 -3.62 -26.00 4.57
C ARG A 37 -2.54 -25.97 3.50
N TYR A 38 -2.10 -24.79 3.09
CA TYR A 38 -1.04 -24.63 2.09
C TYR A 38 0.33 -25.08 2.63
N GLU A 39 0.65 -24.77 3.89
CA GLU A 39 1.86 -25.24 4.57
C GLU A 39 1.85 -26.76 4.71
N VAL A 40 0.70 -27.37 5.04
CA VAL A 40 0.55 -28.84 5.06
C VAL A 40 0.72 -29.45 3.66
N LEU A 41 0.22 -28.78 2.61
CA LEU A 41 0.41 -29.20 1.21
C LEU A 41 1.87 -29.07 0.75
N CYS A 42 2.58 -28.02 1.18
CA CYS A 42 4.00 -27.82 0.87
C CYS A 42 4.95 -28.67 1.73
N ARG A 43 4.61 -28.98 2.99
CA ARG A 43 5.39 -29.84 3.90
C ARG A 43 5.18 -31.32 3.67
N ARG A 44 4.16 -31.73 2.91
CA ARG A 44 4.08 -33.13 2.49
C ARG A 44 5.24 -33.39 1.55
N ASP A 45 6.31 -33.93 2.13
CA ASP A 45 7.42 -34.56 1.43
C ASP A 45 6.94 -35.54 0.36
N GLU A 46 5.69 -36.03 0.42
CA GLU A 46 5.03 -36.85 -0.61
C GLU A 46 4.74 -36.10 -1.92
N VAL A 47 4.42 -34.80 -1.89
CA VAL A 47 4.22 -34.00 -3.12
C VAL A 47 5.58 -33.73 -3.77
N GLN A 48 6.58 -33.40 -2.96
CA GLN A 48 7.94 -33.13 -3.44
C GLN A 48 8.65 -34.43 -3.87
N ARG A 49 8.48 -35.54 -3.14
CA ARG A 49 8.94 -36.90 -3.54
C ARG A 49 8.16 -37.44 -4.72
N GLY A 50 6.85 -37.23 -4.78
CA GLY A 50 6.04 -37.61 -5.95
C GLY A 50 6.45 -36.85 -7.20
N LEU A 51 6.76 -35.55 -7.09
CA LEU A 51 7.36 -34.76 -8.17
C LEU A 51 8.77 -35.22 -8.53
N LEU A 52 9.61 -35.54 -7.55
CA LEU A 52 10.96 -36.06 -7.80
C LEU A 52 10.95 -37.49 -8.38
N GLN A 53 9.99 -38.33 -8.01
CA GLN A 53 9.75 -39.64 -8.62
C GLN A 53 9.19 -39.51 -10.03
N LEU A 54 8.22 -38.62 -10.27
CA LEU A 54 7.75 -38.26 -11.62
C LEU A 54 8.86 -37.69 -12.51
N MET A 55 9.81 -36.95 -11.93
CA MET A 55 10.98 -36.41 -12.65
C MET A 55 12.15 -37.40 -12.74
N GLY A 56 12.17 -38.46 -11.93
CA GLY A 56 13.31 -39.37 -11.75
C GLY A 56 13.12 -40.79 -12.29
N GLU A 57 11.87 -41.28 -12.43
CA GLU A 57 11.58 -42.68 -12.83
C GLU A 57 11.18 -42.88 -14.29
N THR A 58 11.09 -41.82 -15.09
CA THR A 58 10.95 -41.96 -16.54
C THR A 58 12.17 -41.36 -17.20
N ASP A 59 12.79 -42.15 -18.09
CA ASP A 59 13.96 -41.74 -18.88
C ASP A 59 13.94 -40.23 -19.15
N PRO A 60 14.99 -39.47 -18.80
CA PRO A 60 15.02 -38.02 -18.97
C PRO A 60 14.87 -37.58 -20.44
N LEU A 61 14.75 -38.51 -21.38
CA LEU A 61 14.56 -38.35 -22.81
C LEU A 61 13.21 -38.85 -23.39
N ALA A 62 12.38 -39.62 -22.66
CA ALA A 62 11.20 -40.28 -23.26
C ALA A 62 9.84 -39.61 -22.95
N GLY A 63 9.78 -38.74 -21.93
CA GLY A 63 8.59 -37.92 -21.67
C GLY A 63 8.47 -36.79 -22.69
N SER A 64 7.37 -36.77 -23.46
CA SER A 64 7.04 -35.69 -24.40
C SER A 64 7.29 -34.32 -23.74
N ARG A 65 8.07 -33.46 -24.42
CA ARG A 65 8.38 -32.07 -23.96
C ARG A 65 7.11 -31.33 -23.52
N THR A 66 5.98 -31.66 -24.13
CA THR A 66 4.65 -31.15 -23.81
C THR A 66 4.21 -31.48 -22.37
N LEU A 67 4.43 -32.72 -21.89
CA LEU A 67 4.02 -33.11 -20.54
C LEU A 67 4.81 -32.33 -19.46
N ARG A 68 6.12 -32.15 -19.66
CA ARG A 68 6.96 -31.34 -18.75
C ARG A 68 6.53 -29.88 -18.72
N PHE A 69 6.24 -29.30 -19.89
CA PHE A 69 5.75 -27.93 -19.98
C PHE A 69 4.39 -27.78 -19.27
N VAL A 70 3.45 -28.70 -19.51
CA VAL A 70 2.13 -28.69 -18.87
C VAL A 70 2.26 -28.80 -17.35
N LEU A 71 3.12 -29.68 -16.84
CA LEU A 71 3.38 -29.80 -15.40
C LEU A 71 3.97 -28.51 -14.83
N ILE A 72 4.99 -27.93 -15.47
CA ILE A 72 5.60 -26.66 -15.01
C ILE A 72 4.54 -25.55 -14.94
N VAL A 73 3.73 -25.39 -15.99
CA VAL A 73 2.65 -24.37 -16.01
C VAL A 73 1.58 -24.67 -14.95
N ALA A 74 1.16 -25.93 -14.82
CA ALA A 74 0.15 -26.36 -13.87
C ALA A 74 0.57 -26.13 -12.40
N PHE A 75 1.86 -26.18 -12.09
CA PHE A 75 2.38 -25.86 -10.75
C PHE A 75 2.70 -24.37 -10.57
N GLN A 76 3.24 -23.71 -11.59
CA GLN A 76 3.63 -22.29 -11.50
C GLN A 76 2.41 -21.36 -11.42
N CYS A 77 1.35 -21.63 -12.18
CA CYS A 77 0.17 -20.76 -12.17
C CYS A 77 -0.51 -20.67 -10.79
N PRO A 78 -0.83 -21.78 -10.09
CA PRO A 78 -1.37 -21.71 -8.74
C PRO A 78 -0.40 -21.09 -7.75
N ALA A 79 0.90 -21.36 -7.84
CA ALA A 79 1.89 -20.74 -6.96
C ALA A 79 1.94 -19.22 -7.15
N LEU A 80 1.94 -18.74 -8.39
CA LEU A 80 1.88 -17.31 -8.72
C LEU A 80 0.59 -16.66 -8.22
N LEU A 81 -0.56 -17.33 -8.37
CA LEU A 81 -1.83 -16.84 -7.84
C LEU A 81 -1.83 -16.81 -6.30
N CYS A 82 -1.37 -17.87 -5.65
CA CYS A 82 -1.29 -17.94 -4.18
C CYS A 82 -0.35 -16.91 -3.59
N CYS A 83 0.71 -16.52 -4.31
CA CYS A 83 1.61 -15.46 -3.88
C CYS A 83 1.06 -14.06 -4.23
N GLY A 84 0.59 -13.86 -5.46
CA GLY A 84 0.19 -12.55 -5.97
C GLY A 84 -1.12 -12.03 -5.38
N VAL A 85 -2.09 -12.91 -5.14
CA VAL A 85 -3.42 -12.51 -4.65
C VAL A 85 -3.35 -11.86 -3.25
N PRO A 86 -2.68 -12.43 -2.24
CA PRO A 86 -2.53 -11.77 -0.94
C PRO A 86 -1.89 -10.39 -1.02
N PHE A 87 -0.84 -10.22 -1.83
CA PHE A 87 -0.19 -8.92 -2.02
C PHE A 87 -1.13 -7.91 -2.70
N ALA A 88 -1.87 -8.33 -3.73
CA ALA A 88 -2.84 -7.49 -4.40
C ALA A 88 -3.98 -7.08 -3.45
N CYS A 89 -4.49 -8.02 -2.64
CA CYS A 89 -5.51 -7.74 -1.62
C CYS A 89 -4.99 -6.75 -0.57
N LEU A 90 -3.77 -6.93 -0.08
CA LEU A 90 -3.17 -6.03 0.90
C LEU A 90 -3.03 -4.62 0.32
N ALA A 91 -2.55 -4.50 -0.91
CA ALA A 91 -2.43 -3.22 -1.60
C ALA A 91 -3.80 -2.57 -1.85
N ALA A 92 -4.83 -3.35 -2.17
CA ALA A 92 -6.20 -2.87 -2.32
C ALA A 92 -6.81 -2.39 -1.00
N ILE A 93 -6.54 -3.07 0.12
CA ILE A 93 -6.99 -2.63 1.45
C ILE A 93 -6.31 -1.31 1.81
N HIS A 94 -4.98 -1.22 1.65
CA HIS A 94 -4.25 0.02 1.89
C HIS A 94 -4.77 1.18 1.03
N PHE A 95 -5.05 0.91 -0.25
CA PHE A 95 -5.67 1.87 -1.17
C PHE A 95 -7.05 2.34 -0.65
N ALA A 96 -7.92 1.40 -0.29
CA ALA A 96 -9.27 1.72 0.17
C ALA A 96 -9.27 2.56 1.46
N LEU A 97 -8.38 2.26 2.41
CA LEU A 97 -8.23 3.02 3.65
C LEU A 97 -7.77 4.46 3.40
N ASN A 98 -6.79 4.65 2.52
CA ASN A 98 -6.33 6.00 2.15
C ASN A 98 -7.39 6.77 1.35
N ALA A 99 -8.08 6.11 0.42
CA ALA A 99 -9.20 6.71 -0.31
C ALA A 99 -10.33 7.14 0.65
N HIS A 100 -10.62 6.33 1.67
CA HIS A 100 -11.59 6.70 2.71
C HIS A 100 -11.14 7.93 3.50
N ALA A 101 -9.87 8.00 3.91
CA ALA A 101 -9.30 9.18 4.58
C ALA A 101 -9.43 10.45 3.72
N ILE A 102 -9.10 10.36 2.42
CA ILE A 102 -9.24 11.45 1.45
C ILE A 102 -10.70 11.94 1.38
N ILE A 103 -11.66 11.02 1.29
CA ILE A 103 -13.09 11.38 1.25
C ILE A 103 -13.50 12.11 2.53
N LEU A 104 -13.06 11.65 3.71
CA LEU A 104 -13.35 12.32 4.98
C LEU A 104 -12.73 13.72 5.05
N LEU A 105 -11.49 13.91 4.58
CA LEU A 105 -10.87 15.24 4.49
C LEU A 105 -11.67 16.17 3.58
N ARG A 106 -12.14 15.69 2.43
CA ARG A 106 -13.01 16.46 1.53
C ARG A 106 -14.33 16.84 2.19
N CYS A 107 -14.93 15.95 2.98
CA CYS A 107 -16.13 16.24 3.75
C CYS A 107 -15.88 17.35 4.78
N ILE A 108 -14.78 17.25 5.55
CA ILE A 108 -14.39 18.28 6.54
C ILE A 108 -14.16 19.62 5.85
N LYS A 109 -13.40 19.61 4.76
CA LYS A 109 -13.12 20.79 3.94
C LYS A 109 -14.41 21.47 3.47
N ARG A 110 -15.33 20.71 2.88
CA ARG A 110 -16.61 21.24 2.38
C ARG A 110 -17.47 21.79 3.51
N SER A 111 -17.46 21.15 4.67
CA SER A 111 -18.15 21.66 5.87
C SER A 111 -17.56 22.99 6.34
N LEU A 112 -16.23 23.17 6.28
CA LEU A 112 -15.57 24.45 6.61
C LEU A 112 -15.89 25.54 5.59
N GLU A 113 -15.87 25.23 4.29
CA GLU A 113 -16.22 26.18 3.21
C GLU A 113 -17.67 26.68 3.34
N LEU A 114 -18.62 25.78 3.62
CA LEU A 114 -20.02 26.13 3.86
C LEU A 114 -20.21 26.93 5.16
N SER A 115 -19.28 26.83 6.09
CA SER A 115 -19.28 27.55 7.35
C SER A 115 -18.56 28.90 7.27
N GLY A 116 -18.33 29.44 6.06
CA GLY A 116 -17.54 30.65 5.80
C GLY A 116 -17.88 31.87 6.67
N ASP A 117 -19.08 31.92 7.23
CA ASP A 117 -19.45 32.79 8.36
C ASP A 117 -19.62 31.95 9.64
N LEU A 118 -18.47 31.65 10.28
CA LEU A 118 -18.36 30.73 11.42
C LEU A 118 -19.27 31.15 12.59
N GLU A 119 -19.52 32.44 12.79
CA GLU A 119 -20.41 32.86 13.89
C GLU A 119 -21.86 33.05 13.45
N GLY A 120 -22.13 33.59 12.25
CA GLY A 120 -23.48 33.81 11.77
C GLY A 120 -24.25 32.51 11.54
N HIS A 121 -23.62 31.53 10.87
CA HIS A 121 -24.29 30.27 10.53
C HIS A 121 -24.46 29.33 11.72
N PHE A 122 -23.50 29.28 12.66
CA PHE A 122 -23.60 28.40 13.83
C PHE A 122 -24.55 28.95 14.90
N LYS A 123 -24.68 30.28 15.03
CA LYS A 123 -25.72 30.88 15.89
C LYS A 123 -27.13 30.59 15.35
N LEU A 124 -27.35 30.65 14.04
CA LEU A 124 -28.67 30.44 13.43
C LEU A 124 -29.21 29.01 13.57
N ARG A 125 -28.34 27.99 13.66
CA ARG A 125 -28.77 26.59 13.84
C ARG A 125 -28.74 26.09 15.29
N GLY A 126 -28.36 26.92 16.26
CA GLY A 126 -28.26 26.50 17.67
C GLY A 126 -27.20 25.42 17.95
N LEU A 127 -26.36 25.09 16.96
CA LEU A 127 -25.31 24.09 17.06
C LEU A 127 -24.05 24.77 17.60
N ARG A 128 -23.85 24.70 18.91
CA ARG A 128 -22.62 25.14 19.59
C ARG A 128 -21.42 24.18 19.41
N ALA A 129 -21.65 22.96 18.90
CA ALA A 129 -20.63 21.90 18.78
C ALA A 129 -19.89 21.69 17.42
N PRO A 130 -20.08 22.47 16.34
CA PRO A 130 -19.70 22.03 14.99
C PRO A 130 -18.20 22.09 14.72
N VAL A 131 -17.50 23.11 15.24
CA VAL A 131 -16.04 23.20 15.04
C VAL A 131 -15.31 22.11 15.81
N ASP A 132 -15.76 21.84 17.04
CA ASP A 132 -15.18 20.79 17.88
C ASP A 132 -15.36 19.40 17.26
N GLU A 133 -16.51 19.15 16.67
CA GLU A 133 -16.78 17.94 15.91
C GLU A 133 -15.90 17.85 14.66
N LEU A 134 -15.72 18.92 13.89
CA LEU A 134 -14.83 18.94 12.73
C LEU A 134 -13.37 18.67 13.12
N ILE A 135 -12.91 19.21 14.24
CA ILE A 135 -11.56 18.95 14.75
C ILE A 135 -11.42 17.51 15.21
N MET A 136 -12.41 16.98 15.93
CA MET A 136 -12.44 15.57 16.33
C MET A 136 -12.41 14.65 15.12
N GLN A 137 -13.19 14.96 14.07
CA GLN A 137 -13.18 14.22 12.81
C GLN A 137 -11.81 14.30 12.12
N HIS A 138 -11.21 15.48 12.04
CA HIS A 138 -9.87 15.64 11.46
C HIS A 138 -8.80 14.85 12.25
N GLN A 139 -8.87 14.89 13.59
CA GLN A 139 -7.99 14.10 14.46
C GLN A 139 -8.17 12.60 14.24
N HIS A 140 -9.41 12.15 14.09
CA HIS A 140 -9.72 10.76 13.80
C HIS A 140 -9.11 10.33 12.45
N VAL A 141 -9.25 11.15 11.41
CA VAL A 141 -8.66 10.89 10.10
C VAL A 141 -7.14 10.80 10.18
N LEU A 142 -6.48 11.75 10.86
CA LEU A 142 -5.02 11.71 11.06
C LEU A 142 -4.58 10.47 11.84
N SER A 143 -5.32 10.09 12.88
CA SER A 143 -5.02 8.88 13.65
C SER A 143 -5.18 7.62 12.80
N MET A 144 -6.22 7.55 11.97
CA MET A 144 -6.47 6.43 11.06
C MET A 144 -5.35 6.31 10.03
N VAL A 145 -4.95 7.43 9.43
CA VAL A 145 -3.83 7.49 8.47
C VAL A 145 -2.51 7.10 9.13
N ASN A 146 -2.21 7.60 10.33
CA ASN A 146 -0.98 7.22 11.05
C ASN A 146 -0.97 5.72 11.38
N THR A 147 -2.11 5.17 11.83
CA THR A 147 -2.24 3.73 12.10
C THR A 147 -2.07 2.90 10.83
N ASN A 148 -2.66 3.36 9.72
CA ASN A 148 -2.48 2.74 8.40
C ASN A 148 -0.99 2.76 8.01
N ASN A 149 -0.32 3.90 8.17
CA ASN A 149 1.09 4.02 7.87
C ASN A 149 1.93 3.10 8.76
N GLU A 150 1.67 3.00 10.05
CA GLU A 150 2.41 2.09 10.94
C GLU A 150 2.24 0.62 10.56
N ILE A 151 1.03 0.20 10.18
CA ILE A 151 0.73 -1.17 9.78
C ILE A 151 1.39 -1.51 8.44
N PHE A 152 1.28 -0.60 7.47
CA PHE A 152 1.69 -0.88 6.09
C PHE A 152 3.11 -0.38 5.75
N ALA A 153 3.75 0.44 6.59
CA ALA A 153 5.08 1.01 6.31
C ALA A 153 6.13 -0.05 6.02
N ARG A 154 6.24 -1.04 6.92
CA ARG A 154 7.19 -2.14 6.74
C ARG A 154 6.85 -2.97 5.49
N PRO A 155 5.60 -3.42 5.30
CA PRO A 155 5.17 -4.08 4.08
C PRO A 155 5.54 -3.38 2.77
N ILE A 156 5.29 -2.08 2.73
CA ILE A 156 5.58 -1.22 1.58
C ILE A 156 7.09 -1.14 1.36
N THR A 157 7.87 -0.96 2.43
CA THR A 157 9.33 -0.87 2.36
C THR A 157 9.94 -2.17 1.86
N GLU A 158 9.51 -3.32 2.39
CA GLU A 158 9.97 -4.64 1.94
C GLU A 158 9.63 -4.86 0.45
N ARG A 159 8.41 -4.50 0.03
CA ARG A 159 8.00 -4.55 -1.38
C ARG A 159 8.90 -3.68 -2.26
N LEU A 160 9.18 -2.44 -1.85
CA LEU A 160 10.05 -1.53 -2.59
C LEU A 160 11.46 -2.12 -2.76
N VAL A 161 12.07 -2.62 -1.69
CA VAL A 161 13.41 -3.24 -1.74
C VAL A 161 13.42 -4.43 -2.70
N ILE A 162 12.42 -5.30 -2.62
CA ILE A 162 12.29 -6.45 -3.53
C ILE A 162 12.13 -5.97 -4.97
N THR A 163 11.29 -4.96 -5.22
CA THR A 163 11.09 -4.39 -6.56
C THR A 163 12.38 -3.80 -7.12
N TYR A 164 13.17 -3.06 -6.32
CA TYR A 164 14.47 -2.53 -6.76
C TYR A 164 15.49 -3.64 -7.03
N ALA A 165 15.55 -4.67 -6.20
CA ALA A 165 16.44 -5.81 -6.43
C ALA A 165 16.06 -6.58 -7.71
N LEU A 166 14.75 -6.80 -7.92
CA LEU A 166 14.23 -7.41 -9.14
C LEU A 166 14.49 -6.54 -10.37
N LEU A 167 14.43 -5.22 -10.24
CA LEU A 167 14.77 -4.29 -11.31
C LEU A 167 16.24 -4.43 -11.72
N GLY A 168 17.17 -4.39 -10.76
CA GLY A 168 18.60 -4.56 -11.03
C GLY A 168 18.91 -5.91 -11.69
N LEU A 169 18.30 -6.99 -11.18
CA LEU A 169 18.45 -8.32 -11.78
C LEU A 169 17.85 -8.37 -13.19
N THR A 170 16.71 -7.72 -13.42
CA THR A 170 16.07 -7.67 -14.73
C THR A 170 16.95 -6.93 -15.73
N ALA A 171 17.46 -5.75 -15.37
CA ALA A 171 18.37 -4.98 -16.20
C ALA A 171 19.63 -5.77 -16.57
N TYR A 172 20.19 -6.54 -15.62
CA TYR A 172 21.29 -7.45 -15.90
C TYR A 172 20.91 -8.59 -16.85
N CYS A 173 19.74 -9.21 -16.66
CA CYS A 173 19.26 -10.26 -17.57
C CYS A 173 19.00 -9.70 -18.99
N MET A 174 18.54 -8.46 -19.10
CA MET A 174 18.31 -7.79 -20.39
C MET A 174 19.61 -7.59 -21.18
N SER A 175 20.72 -7.30 -20.52
CA SER A 175 22.00 -7.12 -21.23
C SER A 175 22.56 -8.43 -21.79
N SER A 176 22.04 -9.57 -21.34
CA SER A 176 22.61 -10.90 -21.60
C SER A 176 21.73 -11.82 -22.46
N ASP A 177 20.44 -11.53 -22.63
CA ASP A 177 19.45 -12.46 -23.21
C ASP A 177 18.80 -11.89 -24.49
N PRO A 178 18.88 -12.58 -25.66
CA PRO A 178 18.23 -12.14 -26.90
C PRO A 178 16.69 -12.18 -26.83
N LEU A 179 16.09 -12.81 -25.82
CA LEU A 179 14.65 -12.78 -25.55
C LEU A 179 14.22 -11.59 -24.66
N ALA A 180 15.09 -10.60 -24.45
CA ALA A 180 14.81 -9.43 -23.62
C ALA A 180 13.54 -8.70 -24.07
N ASP A 181 13.34 -8.51 -25.38
CA ASP A 181 12.28 -7.65 -25.95
C ASP A 181 10.86 -7.97 -25.44
N VAL A 182 10.56 -9.22 -25.10
CA VAL A 182 9.24 -9.63 -24.60
C VAL A 182 9.13 -9.53 -23.07
N LYS A 183 10.21 -9.80 -22.34
CA LYS A 183 10.21 -9.86 -20.87
C LYS A 183 10.20 -8.45 -20.25
N VAL A 184 10.90 -7.52 -20.90
CA VAL A 184 11.06 -6.13 -20.49
C VAL A 184 9.74 -5.40 -20.27
N PRO A 185 8.80 -5.35 -21.24
CA PRO A 185 7.57 -4.61 -21.06
C PRO A 185 6.71 -5.15 -19.92
N ILE A 186 6.72 -6.47 -19.70
CA ILE A 186 5.96 -7.10 -18.60
C ILE A 186 6.52 -6.65 -17.25
N ILE A 187 7.84 -6.72 -17.07
CA ILE A 187 8.49 -6.35 -15.81
C ILE A 187 8.36 -4.84 -15.57
N ALA A 188 8.60 -4.02 -16.61
CA ALA A 188 8.41 -2.58 -16.55
C ALA A 188 6.97 -2.21 -16.15
N PHE A 189 5.96 -2.86 -16.75
CA PHE A 189 4.56 -2.65 -16.41
C PHE A 189 4.26 -2.96 -14.94
N PHE A 190 4.71 -4.11 -14.43
CA PHE A 190 4.51 -4.48 -13.02
C PHE A 190 5.17 -3.50 -12.05
N MET A 191 6.35 -3.00 -12.38
CA MET A 191 7.04 -2.00 -11.57
C MET A 191 6.31 -0.65 -11.59
N ILE A 192 6.00 -0.14 -12.78
CA ILE A 192 5.30 1.14 -12.95
C ILE A 192 3.96 1.08 -12.20
N ALA A 193 3.19 0.01 -12.38
CA ALA A 193 1.91 -0.15 -11.67
C ALA A 193 2.09 -0.17 -10.15
N SER A 194 3.11 -0.87 -9.64
CA SER A 194 3.39 -0.95 -8.20
C SER A 194 3.80 0.39 -7.61
N LEU A 195 4.59 1.17 -8.34
CA LEU A 195 5.10 2.46 -7.90
C LEU A 195 4.03 3.55 -7.99
N LEU A 196 3.28 3.58 -9.10
CA LEU A 196 2.18 4.52 -9.33
C LEU A 196 1.07 4.35 -8.28
N GLN A 197 0.78 3.11 -7.88
CA GLN A 197 -0.15 2.84 -6.79
C GLN A 197 0.30 3.46 -5.46
N MET A 198 1.61 3.55 -5.20
CA MET A 198 2.13 4.09 -3.94
C MET A 198 2.24 5.62 -3.96
N SER A 199 2.67 6.21 -5.09
CA SER A 199 2.87 7.66 -5.22
C SER A 199 1.53 8.40 -5.27
N VAL A 200 0.60 7.96 -6.11
CA VAL A 200 -0.64 8.71 -6.41
C VAL A 200 -1.48 8.95 -5.16
N LEU A 201 -1.65 7.95 -4.27
CA LEU A 201 -2.43 8.17 -3.05
C LEU A 201 -1.72 9.04 -2.03
N SER A 202 -0.39 8.90 -1.95
CA SER A 202 0.40 9.71 -1.02
C SER A 202 0.32 11.18 -1.42
N ASP A 203 0.44 11.46 -2.73
CA ASP A 203 0.34 12.81 -3.29
C ASP A 203 -1.07 13.38 -3.12
N MET A 204 -2.12 12.62 -3.46
CA MET A 204 -3.50 13.07 -3.25
C MET A 204 -3.80 13.40 -1.78
N LEU A 205 -3.31 12.59 -0.84
CA LEU A 205 -3.53 12.84 0.58
C LEU A 205 -2.77 14.09 1.06
N LYS A 206 -1.55 14.33 0.56
CA LYS A 206 -0.80 15.58 0.79
C LYS A 206 -1.56 16.78 0.24
N ASP A 207 -2.02 16.71 -1.01
CA ASP A 207 -2.77 17.77 -1.67
C ASP A 207 -4.06 18.12 -0.92
N GLU A 208 -4.82 17.13 -0.45
CA GLU A 208 -6.03 17.39 0.34
C GLU A 208 -5.72 17.99 1.71
N CYS A 209 -4.64 17.56 2.37
CA CYS A 209 -4.17 18.16 3.62
C CYS A 209 -3.70 19.61 3.44
N GLY A 210 -2.99 19.91 2.34
CA GLY A 210 -2.62 21.27 1.96
C GLY A 210 -3.84 22.14 1.66
N SER A 211 -4.78 21.61 0.87
CA SER A 211 -6.01 22.34 0.53
C SER A 211 -6.90 22.61 1.73
N LEU A 212 -6.91 21.73 2.73
CA LEU A 212 -7.61 21.97 3.99
C LEU A 212 -7.02 23.20 4.72
N GLN A 213 -5.70 23.40 4.69
CA GLN A 213 -5.07 24.58 5.29
C GLN A 213 -5.54 25.86 4.58
N ASP A 214 -5.57 25.86 3.25
CA ASP A 214 -6.03 27.01 2.47
C ASP A 214 -7.48 27.39 2.82
N VAL A 215 -8.35 26.40 3.00
CA VAL A 215 -9.75 26.65 3.38
C VAL A 215 -9.84 27.27 4.77
N VAL A 216 -9.08 26.75 5.75
CA VAL A 216 -9.08 27.32 7.10
C VAL A 216 -8.57 28.77 7.11
N TRP A 217 -7.58 29.08 6.28
CA TRP A 217 -7.07 30.45 6.13
C TRP A 217 -8.07 31.41 5.48
N ARG A 218 -8.96 30.90 4.61
CA ARG A 218 -10.01 31.69 3.96
C ARG A 218 -11.24 31.89 4.84
N CYS A 219 -11.45 31.05 5.86
CA CYS A 219 -12.50 31.27 6.84
C CYS A 219 -12.27 32.57 7.62
N ASP A 220 -13.34 33.26 8.06
CA ASP A 220 -13.20 34.43 8.94
C ASP A 220 -12.89 33.99 10.39
N TRP A 221 -11.68 33.47 10.60
CA TRP A 221 -11.22 33.03 11.91
C TRP A 221 -10.95 34.22 12.85
N MET A 222 -10.75 35.42 12.32
CA MET A 222 -10.46 36.64 13.10
C MET A 222 -11.67 37.10 13.92
N SER A 223 -12.88 36.91 13.41
CA SER A 223 -14.13 37.19 14.15
C SER A 223 -14.53 36.06 15.12
N ALA A 224 -13.97 34.86 14.96
CA ALA A 224 -14.29 33.73 15.82
C ALA A 224 -13.76 33.88 17.24
N SER A 225 -14.39 33.19 18.20
CA SER A 225 -13.92 33.16 19.59
C SER A 225 -12.45 32.68 19.71
N ARG A 226 -11.68 33.24 20.68
CA ARG A 226 -10.30 32.82 20.98
C ARG A 226 -10.10 31.30 21.09
N PRO A 227 -10.97 30.51 21.76
CA PRO A 227 -10.81 29.06 21.78
C PRO A 227 -10.98 28.43 20.40
N THR A 228 -11.90 28.92 19.56
CA THR A 228 -12.06 28.46 18.16
C THR A 228 -10.81 28.76 17.34
N GLN A 229 -10.27 29.98 17.44
CA GLN A 229 -9.03 30.37 16.76
C GLN A 229 -7.87 29.43 17.09
N ARG A 230 -7.63 29.16 18.38
CA ARG A 230 -6.57 28.23 18.82
C ARG A 230 -6.74 26.85 18.21
N LYS A 231 -7.97 26.35 18.12
CA LYS A 231 -8.25 25.04 17.56
C LYS A 231 -8.04 24.99 16.05
N LEU A 232 -8.41 26.05 15.32
CA LEU A 232 -8.14 26.18 13.87
C LEU A 232 -6.64 26.27 13.58
N VAL A 233 -5.88 26.99 14.42
CA VAL A 233 -4.40 27.02 14.34
C VAL A 233 -3.80 25.64 14.60
N LEU A 234 -4.33 24.88 15.56
CA LEU A 234 -3.89 23.50 15.79
C LEU A 234 -4.20 22.58 14.61
N LEU A 235 -5.35 22.77 13.96
CA LEU A 235 -5.75 22.00 12.78
C LEU A 235 -4.81 22.28 11.60
N THR A 236 -4.54 23.56 11.31
CA THR A 236 -3.59 23.95 10.25
C THR A 236 -2.18 23.46 10.53
N ALA A 237 -1.68 23.61 11.75
CA ALA A 237 -0.34 23.13 12.12
C ALA A 237 -0.19 21.61 11.93
N ARG A 238 -1.24 20.83 12.24
CA ARG A 238 -1.24 19.37 12.06
C ARG A 238 -1.33 18.97 10.58
N ALA A 239 -2.17 19.64 9.82
CA ALA A 239 -2.25 19.43 8.37
C ALA A 239 -0.91 19.77 7.69
N GLN A 240 -0.22 20.83 8.14
CA GLN A 240 1.08 21.25 7.61
C GLN A 240 2.18 20.24 7.93
N ARG A 241 2.15 19.64 9.11
CA ARG A 241 3.07 18.55 9.44
C ARG A 241 2.89 17.38 8.49
N TYR A 242 1.65 17.03 8.17
CA TYR A 242 1.36 15.94 7.24
C TYR A 242 1.79 16.26 5.79
N ASP A 243 1.67 17.51 5.39
CA ASP A 243 2.15 18.00 4.09
C ASP A 243 3.68 17.90 3.97
N ARG A 244 4.41 18.35 5.01
CA ARG A 244 5.89 18.33 5.04
C ARG A 244 6.49 16.93 5.22
N ASP A 245 6.02 16.20 6.24
CA ASP A 245 6.61 14.92 6.64
C ASP A 245 6.00 13.75 5.84
N GLY A 246 4.91 13.99 5.10
CA GLY A 246 4.23 13.00 4.28
C GLY A 246 3.78 11.73 5.00
N LEU A 247 3.45 10.70 4.19
CA LEU A 247 3.57 9.33 4.65
C LEU A 247 5.06 9.04 4.86
N ALA A 248 5.62 9.41 6.00
CA ALA A 248 6.94 8.95 6.39
C ALA A 248 6.88 7.46 6.76
N ALA A 249 6.57 6.55 5.82
CA ALA A 249 6.94 5.17 6.02
C ALA A 249 8.47 5.11 6.04
N ALA A 250 9.02 4.98 7.25
CA ALA A 250 10.44 4.73 7.51
C ALA A 250 11.44 5.78 6.96
N GLY A 251 11.02 7.03 6.73
CA GLY A 251 11.90 8.10 6.24
C GLY A 251 12.42 7.92 4.79
N LEU A 252 12.02 6.84 4.11
CA LEU A 252 12.33 6.62 2.69
C LEU A 252 11.31 7.28 1.76
N GLN A 253 10.03 7.34 2.16
CA GLN A 253 8.95 7.79 1.27
C GLN A 253 9.00 9.29 0.93
N ASP A 254 9.52 10.15 1.82
CA ASP A 254 9.71 11.58 1.50
C ASP A 254 10.67 11.81 0.33
N ARG A 255 11.50 10.82 0.02
CA ARG A 255 12.40 10.84 -1.13
C ARG A 255 11.88 10.06 -2.33
N ILE A 256 10.76 9.35 -2.21
CA ILE A 256 10.15 8.63 -3.34
C ILE A 256 8.97 9.48 -3.83
N SER A 257 9.28 10.65 -4.35
CA SER A 257 8.31 11.41 -5.14
C SER A 257 8.24 10.82 -6.55
N MET A 258 7.18 11.14 -7.28
CA MET A 258 7.10 10.84 -8.72
C MET A 258 8.34 11.35 -9.48
N ILE A 259 8.99 12.41 -8.99
CA ILE A 259 10.23 12.96 -9.57
C ILE A 259 11.40 11.99 -9.40
N THR A 260 11.61 11.44 -8.21
CA THR A 260 12.66 10.44 -7.97
C THR A 260 12.43 9.18 -8.80
N PHE A 261 11.16 8.84 -9.05
CA PHE A 261 10.80 7.75 -9.94
C PHE A 261 11.17 8.05 -11.41
N VAL A 262 10.83 9.24 -11.92
CA VAL A 262 11.23 9.67 -13.27
C VAL A 262 12.75 9.66 -13.43
N GLN A 263 13.48 10.12 -12.40
CA GLN A 263 14.94 10.11 -12.38
C GLN A 263 15.52 8.67 -12.36
N ALA A 264 14.96 7.77 -11.54
CA ALA A 264 15.39 6.38 -11.50
C ALA A 264 15.14 5.66 -12.84
N GLY A 265 14.01 5.97 -13.51
CA GLY A 265 13.73 5.50 -14.86
C GLY A 265 14.78 6.01 -15.87
N GLN A 266 15.12 7.28 -15.84
CA GLN A 266 16.12 7.86 -16.75
C GLN A 266 17.51 7.23 -16.61
N ILE A 267 17.93 6.89 -15.39
CA ILE A 267 19.23 6.25 -15.14
C ILE A 267 19.27 4.80 -15.68
N GLY A 268 18.14 4.08 -15.66
CA GLY A 268 18.08 2.70 -16.14
C GLY A 268 17.99 2.52 -17.65
N PHE A 269 17.66 3.58 -18.39
CA PHE A 269 17.45 3.55 -19.84
C PHE A 269 18.42 4.44 -20.63
N SER A 270 19.41 5.05 -19.97
CA SER A 270 20.55 5.76 -20.61
C SER A 270 21.78 4.86 -20.66
#